data_AF-A0A1C6IEG3-F1
#
_entry.id   AF-A0A1C6IEG3-F1
#
_cell.length_a   1.000
_cell.length_b   1.000
_cell.length_c   1.000
_cell.angle_alpha   90.00
_cell.angle_beta   90.00
_cell.angle_gamma   90.00
#
_symmetry.space_group_name_H-M   'P 1'
#
loop_
_entity.id
_entity.type
_entity.pdbx_description
1 polymer ?
#
loop_
_entity_poly.entity_id
_entity_poly.type
_entity_poly.pdbx_seq_one_letter_code
_entity_poly.pdbx_strand_id
1 'polypeptide(L)'
;MYTTFYRRRDEILEKRSITLIPDIFANSGGVIVSYFEWVQNIQELTWEREQVNEMLENLMTKSFKDLTDVVDECNCTFRMAAYIVALRKLVYAEEIKGIFP
;
A
#
# COMPACT_ATOMS: atom_id res chain seq x y z
N MET A 1 -20.66 -12.59 6.94
CA MET A 1 -20.26 -13.34 8.16
C MET A 1 -18.77 -13.16 8.49
N TYR A 2 -17.84 -13.24 7.52
CA TYR A 2 -16.41 -13.02 7.76
C TYR A 2 -16.03 -11.58 8.14
N THR A 3 -16.60 -10.57 7.49
CA THR A 3 -16.27 -9.15 7.73
C THR A 3 -16.54 -8.69 9.17
N THR A 4 -17.60 -9.20 9.80
CA THR A 4 -17.94 -8.90 11.21
C THR A 4 -16.92 -9.49 12.19
N PHE A 5 -16.31 -10.62 11.85
CA PHE A 5 -15.31 -11.29 12.68
C PHE A 5 -13.95 -10.58 12.65
N TYR A 6 -13.51 -10.12 11.47
CA TYR A 6 -12.27 -9.34 11.33
C TYR A 6 -12.36 -7.99 12.06
N ARG A 7 -13.47 -7.27 11.89
CA ARG A 7 -13.70 -5.99 12.59
C ARG A 7 -13.60 -6.12 14.11
N ARG A 8 -14.20 -7.18 14.67
CA ARG A 8 -14.13 -7.45 16.11
C ARG A 8 -12.72 -7.79 16.60
N ARG A 9 -11.86 -8.36 15.74
CA ARG A 9 -10.46 -8.67 16.08
C ARG A 9 -9.56 -7.44 15.99
N ASP A 10 -9.74 -6.62 14.96
CA ASP A 10 -9.00 -5.37 14.78
C ASP A 10 -9.25 -4.44 16.00
N GLU A 11 -10.50 -4.30 16.43
CA GLU A 11 -10.88 -3.53 17.63
C GLU A 11 -10.24 -4.06 18.92
N ILE A 12 -10.04 -5.38 19.06
CA ILE A 12 -9.39 -5.99 20.23
C ILE A 12 -7.89 -5.69 20.24
N LEU A 13 -7.24 -5.76 19.07
CA LEU A 13 -5.81 -5.48 18.94
C LEU A 13 -5.53 -3.99 19.19
N GLU A 14 -6.39 -3.10 18.69
CA GLU A 14 -6.31 -1.66 18.95
C GLU A 14 -6.46 -1.33 20.44
N LYS A 15 -7.45 -1.93 21.12
CA LYS A 15 -7.62 -1.78 22.58
C LYS A 15 -6.42 -2.26 23.38
N ARG A 16 -5.60 -3.15 22.82
CA ARG A 16 -4.37 -3.67 23.42
C ARG A 16 -3.12 -2.89 22.98
N SER A 17 -3.29 -1.79 22.24
CA SER A 17 -2.20 -0.99 21.68
C SER A 17 -1.25 -1.82 20.81
N ILE A 18 -1.78 -2.84 20.12
CA ILE A 18 -1.03 -3.64 19.15
C ILE A 18 -1.24 -3.04 17.77
N THR A 19 -0.18 -2.53 17.17
CA THR A 19 -0.21 -2.01 15.80
C THR A 19 -0.46 -3.14 14.80
N LEU A 20 -1.54 -3.03 14.03
CA LEU A 20 -1.88 -3.97 12.96
C LEU A 20 -1.51 -3.36 11.60
N ILE A 21 -0.50 -3.91 10.96
CA ILE A 21 -0.16 -3.55 9.58
C ILE A 21 -1.13 -4.26 8.61
N PRO A 22 -1.78 -3.54 7.69
CA PRO A 22 -2.77 -4.13 6.81
C PRO A 22 -2.10 -5.01 5.75
N ASP A 23 -2.76 -6.11 5.44
CA ASP A 23 -2.38 -7.11 4.44
C ASP A 23 -2.15 -6.52 3.04
N ILE A 24 -3.00 -5.56 2.63
CA ILE A 24 -2.84 -4.84 1.36
C ILE A 24 -1.47 -4.16 1.22
N PHE A 25 -0.86 -3.76 2.34
CA PHE A 25 0.51 -3.22 2.37
C PHE A 25 1.53 -4.33 2.63
N ALA A 26 1.36 -5.12 3.70
CA ALA A 26 2.35 -6.10 4.15
C ALA A 26 2.72 -7.14 3.07
N ASN A 27 1.75 -7.52 2.22
CA ASN A 27 1.95 -8.51 1.18
C ASN A 27 2.19 -7.88 -0.22
N SER A 28 2.29 -6.55 -0.32
CA SER A 28 2.39 -5.87 -1.62
C SER A 28 3.71 -6.09 -2.36
N GLY A 29 4.76 -6.56 -1.68
CA GLY A 29 6.09 -6.75 -2.27
C GLY A 29 6.10 -7.66 -3.50
N GLY A 30 5.31 -8.74 -3.51
CA GLY A 30 5.20 -9.62 -4.68
C GLY A 30 4.58 -8.93 -5.89
N VAL A 31 3.59 -8.07 -5.68
CA VAL A 31 2.95 -7.28 -6.75
C VAL A 31 3.93 -6.23 -7.29
N ILE A 32 4.68 -5.57 -6.40
CA ILE A 32 5.69 -4.58 -6.79
C ILE A 32 6.80 -5.22 -7.62
N VAL A 33 7.31 -6.39 -7.20
CA VAL A 33 8.35 -7.10 -7.96
C VAL A 33 7.82 -7.61 -9.31
N SER A 34 6.54 -8.01 -9.39
CA SER A 34 5.90 -8.35 -10.67
C SER A 34 5.83 -7.14 -11.62
N TYR A 35 5.61 -5.94 -11.07
CA TYR A 35 5.70 -4.70 -11.85
C TYR A 35 7.13 -4.43 -12.33
N PHE A 36 8.14 -4.65 -11.49
CA PHE A 36 9.54 -4.53 -11.90
C PHE A 36 9.91 -5.52 -13.01
N GLU A 37 9.40 -6.75 -12.96
CA GLU A 37 9.56 -7.73 -14.04
C GLU A 37 8.97 -7.22 -15.36
N TRP A 38 7.76 -6.64 -15.32
CA TRP A 38 7.15 -6.02 -16.50
C TRP A 38 7.99 -4.89 -17.10
N VAL A 39 8.57 -4.02 -16.26
CA VAL A 39 9.46 -2.93 -16.72
C VAL A 39 10.74 -3.49 -17.37
N GLN A 40 11.38 -4.48 -16.73
CA GLN A 40 12.58 -5.14 -17.26
C GLN A 40 12.30 -5.79 -18.63
N ASN A 41 11.15 -6.43 -18.79
CA ASN A 41 10.72 -7.05 -20.05
C ASN A 41 10.54 -6.02 -21.17
N ILE A 42 9.99 -4.84 -20.89
CA ILE A 42 9.84 -3.76 -21.89
C ILE A 42 11.20 -3.22 -22.34
N GLN A 43 12.18 -3.19 -21.43
CA GLN A 43 13.50 -2.64 -21.70
C GLN A 43 14.47 -3.69 -22.27
N GLU A 44 14.10 -4.97 -22.26
CA GLU A 44 14.94 -6.11 -22.61
C GLU A 44 16.24 -6.20 -21.77
N LEU A 45 16.15 -5.85 -20.48
CA LEU A 45 17.30 -5.91 -19.58
C LEU A 45 16.92 -6.31 -18.16
N THR A 46 17.81 -7.08 -17.53
CA THR A 46 17.63 -7.63 -16.19
C THR A 46 18.42 -6.85 -15.16
N TRP A 47 17.84 -6.68 -13.97
CA TRP A 47 18.50 -6.06 -12.83
C TRP A 47 19.02 -7.12 -11.85
N GLU A 48 20.11 -6.80 -11.16
CA GLU A 48 20.62 -7.64 -10.08
C GLU A 48 19.64 -7.68 -8.90
N ARG A 49 19.67 -8.77 -8.13
CA ARG A 49 18.76 -8.96 -6.99
C ARG A 49 18.85 -7.82 -5.99
N GLU A 50 20.06 -7.35 -5.72
CA GLU A 50 20.34 -6.28 -4.77
C GLU A 50 19.68 -4.97 -5.22
N GLN A 51 19.72 -4.67 -6.52
CA GLN A 51 19.04 -3.51 -7.09
C GLN A 51 17.51 -3.63 -6.96
N VAL A 52 16.94 -4.80 -7.28
CA VAL A 52 15.50 -5.05 -7.11
C VAL A 52 15.07 -4.88 -5.66
N ASN A 53 15.87 -5.39 -4.71
CA ASN A 53 15.59 -5.28 -3.29
C ASN A 53 15.68 -3.84 -2.79
N GLU A 54 16.70 -3.07 -3.21
CA GLU A 54 16.84 -1.66 -2.84
C GLU A 54 15.68 -0.83 -3.37
N MET A 55 15.28 -1.05 -4.62
CA MET A 55 14.12 -0.37 -5.22
C MET A 55 12.82 -0.74 -4.48
N LEU A 56 12.64 -2.01 -4.13
CA LEU A 56 11.50 -2.48 -3.36
C LEU A 56 11.46 -1.84 -1.96
N GLU A 57 12.57 -1.85 -1.23
CA GLU A 57 12.69 -1.27 0.10
C GLU A 57 12.37 0.22 0.10
N ASN A 58 12.92 0.95 -0.86
CA ASN A 58 12.66 2.39 -1.02
C ASN A 58 11.17 2.67 -1.25
N LEU A 59 10.51 1.89 -2.11
CA LEU A 59 9.10 2.07 -2.44
C LEU A 59 8.17 1.66 -1.28
N MET A 60 8.50 0.57 -0.59
CA MET A 60 7.77 0.10 0.60
C MET A 60 7.91 1.10 1.75
N THR A 61 9.10 1.63 1.99
CA THR A 61 9.37 2.62 3.04
C THR A 61 8.61 3.92 2.79
N LYS A 62 8.63 4.42 1.54
CA LYS A 62 7.83 5.58 1.16
C LYS A 62 6.34 5.33 1.34
N SER A 63 5.84 4.18 0.91
CA SER A 63 4.42 3.82 1.06
C SER A 63 4.02 3.67 2.53
N PHE A 64 4.92 3.17 3.39
CA PHE A 64 4.68 3.10 4.83
C PHE A 64 4.58 4.49 5.44
N LYS A 65 5.43 5.42 5.02
CA LYS A 65 5.35 6.82 5.43
C LYS A 65 4.03 7.47 5.03
N ASP A 66 3.58 7.26 3.79
CA ASP A 66 2.27 7.75 3.34
C ASP A 66 1.14 7.22 4.22
N LEU A 67 1.23 5.96 4.68
CA LEU A 67 0.25 5.37 5.60
C LEU A 67 0.29 6.03 6.97
N THR A 68 1.48 6.19 7.58
CA THR A 68 1.60 6.81 8.90
C THR A 68 1.10 8.25 8.89
N ASP A 69 1.43 9.00 7.84
CA ASP A 69 0.98 10.39 7.70
C ASP A 69 -0.55 10.48 7.66
N VAL A 70 -1.23 9.55 6.95
CA VAL A 70 -2.70 9.49 6.91
C VAL A 70 -3.31 8.98 8.23
N VAL A 71 -2.66 8.04 8.92
CA VAL A 71 -3.08 7.59 10.25
C VAL A 71 -3.12 8.80 11.20
N ASP A 72 -2.08 9.63 11.20
CA ASP A 72 -1.98 10.82 12.03
C ASP A 72 -2.96 11.92 11.60
N GLU A 73 -3.08 12.18 10.29
CA GLU A 73 -3.98 13.19 9.72
C GLU A 73 -5.46 12.91 10.03
N CYS A 74 -5.88 11.66 9.85
CA CYS A 74 -7.28 11.25 9.92
C CYS A 74 -7.66 10.57 11.24
N ASN A 75 -6.71 10.40 12.17
CA ASN A 75 -6.85 9.66 13.42
C ASN A 75 -7.57 8.31 13.20
N CYS A 76 -7.03 7.51 12.28
CA CYS A 76 -7.67 6.29 11.79
C CYS A 76 -6.74 5.08 11.90
N THR A 77 -7.27 3.89 11.66
CA THR A 77 -6.49 2.64 11.70
C THR A 77 -5.61 2.56 10.44
N PHE A 78 -4.48 1.84 10.50
CA PHE A 78 -3.64 1.63 9.31
C PHE A 78 -4.41 0.99 8.14
N ARG A 79 -5.41 0.15 8.44
CA ARG A 79 -6.28 -0.44 7.42
C ARG A 79 -7.11 0.64 6.72
N MET A 80 -7.72 1.56 7.47
CA MET A 80 -8.43 2.70 6.87
C MET A 80 -7.48 3.62 6.10
N ALA A 81 -6.30 3.92 6.66
CA ALA A 81 -5.29 4.72 5.99
C ALA A 81 -4.89 4.14 4.62
N ALA A 82 -4.71 2.81 4.52
CA ALA A 82 -4.39 2.16 3.26
C ALA A 82 -5.47 2.36 2.19
N TYR A 83 -6.75 2.28 2.56
CA TYR A 83 -7.84 2.58 1.63
C TYR A 83 -7.89 4.05 1.25
N ILE A 84 -7.67 4.96 2.20
CA ILE A 84 -7.63 6.42 1.93
C ILE A 84 -6.51 6.75 0.95
N VAL A 85 -5.29 6.23 1.17
CA VAL A 85 -4.15 6.44 0.26
C VAL A 85 -4.47 5.91 -1.14
N ALA A 86 -5.05 4.71 -1.25
CA ALA A 86 -5.42 4.11 -2.53
C ALA A 86 -6.49 4.97 -3.26
N LEU A 87 -7.53 5.41 -2.56
CA LEU A 87 -8.59 6.24 -3.13
C LEU A 87 -8.08 7.63 -3.53
N ARG A 88 -7.22 8.26 -2.72
CA ARG A 88 -6.58 9.55 -3.07
C ARG A 88 -5.79 9.43 -4.38
N LYS A 89 -5.00 8.37 -4.53
CA LYS A 89 -4.25 8.11 -5.78
C LYS A 89 -5.18 7.88 -6.98
N LEU A 90 -6.27 7.14 -6.79
CA LEU A 90 -7.25 6.88 -7.84
C LEU A 90 -7.97 8.16 -8.28
N VAL A 91 -8.50 8.94 -7.34
CA VAL A 91 -9.19 10.21 -7.60
C VAL A 91 -8.26 11.18 -8.31
N TYR A 92 -7.02 11.33 -7.84
CA TYR A 92 -6.02 12.18 -8.47
C TYR A 92 -5.73 11.78 -9.92
N ALA A 93 -5.64 10.48 -10.22
CA ALA A 93 -5.44 9.99 -11.57
C ALA A 93 -6.63 10.29 -12.50
N GLU A 94 -7.85 10.16 -11.99
CA GLU A 94 -9.08 10.51 -12.73
C GLU A 94 -9.19 12.03 -12.97
N GLU A 95 -8.84 12.85 -11.98
CA GLU A 95 -8.81 14.31 -12.11
C GLU A 95 -7.81 14.78 -13.18
N ILE A 96 -6.61 14.18 -13.23
CA ILE A 96 -5.59 14.52 -14.24
C ILE A 96 -6.04 14.10 -15.64
N LYS A 97 -6.63 12.91 -15.79
CA LYS A 97 -7.13 12.45 -17.09
C LYS A 97 -8.24 13.37 -17.63
N GLY A 98 -9.02 13.97 -16.72
CA GLY A 98 -10.23 14.70 -17.07
C GLY A 98 -11.38 13.76 -17.46
N ILE A 99 -12.61 14.27 -17.43
CA ILE A 99 -13.78 13.51 -17.89
C ILE A 99 -13.85 13.64 -19.41
N PHE A 100 -13.36 12.62 -20.12
CA PHE A 100 -13.55 12.48 -21.56
C PHE A 100 -14.83 11.64 -21.81
N PRO A 101 -15.71 12.02 -22.75
CA PRO A 101 -16.90 11.23 -23.09
C PRO A 101 -16.58 9.84 -23.64
#